data_AF-A0A6A5RSP3-F1
#
_entry.id   AF-A0A6A5RSP3-F1
#
_cell.length_a   1.000
_cell.length_b   1.000
_cell.length_c   1.000
_cell.angle_alpha   90.00
_cell.angle_beta   90.00
_cell.angle_gamma   90.00
#
_symmetry.space_group_name_H-M   'P 1'
#
loop_
_entity.id
_entity.type
_entity.pdbx_description
1 polymer ?
#
loop_
_entity_poly.entity_id
_entity_poly.type
_entity_poly.pdbx_seq_one_letter_code
_entity_poly.pdbx_strand_id
1 'polypeptide(L)'
;TKLPLHYFLAPTVPSPFTGTLEASLDAILSWGTLHPSTTFTKETLLRPVSTSMNWPAILMTAFGPASGLDIKLRRILLEELTILVTRTLLPEQIAENRLAMGRLYDRRKQLAIRMVLRYDMLREWMLGEGPVGKRDLSVASVPPTTSSADGNGNGSVQIDSPMKNQVTQDEGVEYERRLLMPNVWPTLIAAPAGGYTTYGVRERMKHYVTPLDDYLLLTDEHVRSWSEKTLVVRTSQMVLQWQWLRQKNETLEEMEGNGWEELDGRADECDWIAE
;
A
#
# COMPACT_ATOMS: atom_id res chain seq x y z
N THR A 1 -21.03 -11.72 6.59
CA THR A 1 -19.98 -12.10 5.61
C THR A 1 -18.71 -12.47 6.36
N LYS A 2 -17.99 -13.51 5.92
CA LYS A 2 -16.78 -14.01 6.59
C LYS A 2 -15.55 -13.27 6.04
N LEU A 3 -14.67 -12.77 6.91
CA LEU A 3 -13.41 -12.16 6.48
C LEU A 3 -12.51 -13.19 5.78
N PRO A 4 -11.74 -12.79 4.74
CA PRO A 4 -10.73 -13.62 4.13
C PRO A 4 -9.68 -14.15 5.13
N LEU A 5 -9.15 -15.36 4.89
CA LEU A 5 -8.24 -16.04 5.82
C LEU A 5 -6.95 -15.28 6.12
N HIS A 6 -6.44 -14.50 5.17
CA HIS A 6 -5.19 -13.77 5.32
C HIS A 6 -5.23 -12.70 6.41
N TYR A 7 -6.41 -12.16 6.76
CA TYR A 7 -6.55 -11.21 7.87
C TYR A 7 -6.35 -11.83 9.26
N PHE A 8 -6.38 -13.16 9.35
CA PHE A 8 -6.17 -13.87 10.61
C PHE A 8 -4.70 -14.28 10.80
N LEU A 9 -3.82 -13.99 9.84
CA LEU A 9 -2.39 -14.22 9.98
C LEU A 9 -1.79 -13.21 10.96
N ALA A 10 -0.73 -13.60 11.67
CA ALA A 10 -0.03 -12.69 12.58
C ALA A 10 0.67 -11.57 11.79
N PRO A 11 0.69 -10.32 12.31
CA PRO A 11 1.46 -9.24 11.69
C PRO A 11 2.97 -9.51 11.78
N THR A 12 3.73 -9.07 10.78
CA THR A 12 5.20 -9.06 10.85
C THR A 12 5.67 -7.89 11.74
N VAL A 13 6.45 -8.18 12.78
CA VAL A 13 6.98 -7.17 13.72
C VAL A 13 8.50 -7.34 13.88
N PRO A 14 9.31 -6.30 13.61
CA PRO A 14 8.91 -4.98 13.09
C PRO A 14 8.33 -5.06 11.67
N SER A 15 7.48 -4.08 11.31
CA SER A 15 6.99 -3.93 9.94
C SER A 15 8.17 -3.78 8.97
N PRO A 16 8.18 -4.48 7.83
CA PRO A 16 9.20 -4.30 6.81
C PRO A 16 8.96 -3.07 5.93
N PHE A 17 7.88 -2.31 6.17
CA PHE A 17 7.58 -1.04 5.50
C PHE A 17 7.93 0.10 6.44
N THR A 18 8.72 1.05 5.96
CA THR A 18 9.08 2.26 6.72
C THR A 18 7.91 3.24 6.80
N GLY A 19 7.04 3.22 5.79
CA GLY A 19 5.90 4.11 5.66
C GLY A 19 6.32 5.51 5.23
N THR A 20 7.18 5.61 4.22
CA THR A 20 7.65 6.90 3.70
C THR A 20 7.69 6.94 2.16
N LEU A 21 7.55 8.14 1.59
CA LEU A 21 7.71 8.38 0.16
C LEU A 21 9.13 8.08 -0.30
N GLU A 22 10.15 8.43 0.49
CA GLU A 22 11.56 8.18 0.16
C GLU A 22 11.82 6.70 -0.11
N ALA A 23 11.29 5.80 0.72
CA ALA A 23 11.45 4.36 0.50
C ALA A 23 10.81 3.89 -0.81
N SER A 24 9.69 4.51 -1.22
CA SER A 24 9.08 4.26 -2.53
C SER A 24 9.96 4.77 -3.67
N LEU A 25 10.52 5.98 -3.56
CA LEU A 25 11.37 6.59 -4.58
C LEU A 25 12.71 5.86 -4.72
N ASP A 26 13.32 5.45 -3.62
CA ASP A 26 14.54 4.64 -3.60
C ASP A 26 14.30 3.29 -4.29
N ALA A 27 13.17 2.63 -4.01
CA ALA A 27 12.81 1.40 -4.69
C ALA A 27 12.64 1.57 -6.21
N ILE A 28 12.08 2.69 -6.66
CA ILE A 28 11.97 3.03 -8.10
C ILE A 28 13.36 3.26 -8.71
N LEU A 29 14.24 3.97 -8.01
CA LEU A 29 15.61 4.23 -8.46
C LEU A 29 16.44 2.95 -8.56
N SER A 30 16.38 2.07 -7.55
CA SER A 30 17.07 0.79 -7.56
C SER A 30 16.51 -0.13 -8.65
N TRP A 31 15.19 -0.23 -8.81
CA TRP A 31 14.56 -1.00 -9.90
C TRP A 31 14.99 -0.52 -11.28
N GLY A 32 15.00 0.80 -11.51
CA GLY A 32 15.39 1.37 -12.78
C GLY A 32 16.89 1.28 -13.07
N THR A 33 17.73 1.15 -12.04
CA THR A 33 19.16 0.83 -12.19
C THR A 33 19.34 -0.62 -12.66
N LEU A 34 18.57 -1.56 -12.11
CA LEU A 34 18.60 -2.96 -12.52
C LEU A 34 18.06 -3.18 -13.95
N HIS A 35 17.15 -2.31 -14.39
CA HIS A 35 16.52 -2.40 -15.71
C HIS A 35 16.70 -1.12 -16.54
N PRO A 36 17.88 -0.88 -17.14
CA PRO A 36 18.17 0.37 -17.86
C PRO A 36 17.18 0.71 -18.98
N SER A 37 16.57 -0.30 -19.61
CA SER A 37 15.54 -0.14 -20.65
C SER A 37 14.23 0.48 -20.14
N THR A 38 14.07 0.64 -18.82
CA THR A 38 12.88 1.21 -18.18
C THR A 38 13.02 2.70 -17.86
N THR A 39 14.09 3.36 -18.32
CA THR A 39 14.41 4.75 -17.99
C THR A 39 13.22 5.70 -18.15
N PHE A 40 12.48 5.62 -19.25
CA PHE A 40 11.28 6.44 -19.47
C PHE A 40 10.19 6.22 -18.40
N THR A 41 9.92 4.96 -18.05
CA THR A 41 8.95 4.60 -17.01
C THR A 41 9.40 5.05 -15.64
N LYS A 42 10.68 4.83 -15.29
CA LYS A 42 11.31 5.29 -14.05
C LYS A 42 11.16 6.80 -13.90
N GLU A 43 11.60 7.57 -14.90
CA GLU A 43 11.51 9.03 -14.88
C GLU A 43 10.07 9.52 -14.75
N THR A 44 9.12 8.81 -15.36
CA THR A 44 7.70 9.13 -15.24
C THR A 44 7.17 8.88 -13.82
N LEU A 45 7.55 7.77 -13.18
CA LEU A 45 7.18 7.47 -11.79
C LEU A 45 7.73 8.48 -10.79
N LEU A 46 8.93 9.01 -11.04
CA LEU A 46 9.61 9.98 -10.17
C LEU A 46 9.06 11.41 -10.28
N ARG A 47 8.23 11.71 -11.30
CA ARG A 47 7.62 13.04 -11.45
C ARG A 47 6.60 13.31 -10.34
N PRO A 48 6.24 14.58 -10.09
CA PRO A 48 5.06 14.93 -9.31
C PRO A 48 3.81 14.25 -9.85
N VAL A 49 2.89 13.89 -8.95
CA VAL A 49 1.64 13.22 -9.32
C VAL A 49 0.79 14.15 -10.20
N SER A 50 0.18 13.58 -11.24
CA SER A 50 -0.77 14.29 -12.10
C SER A 50 -1.96 13.42 -12.44
N THR A 51 -3.17 13.98 -12.26
CA THR A 51 -4.45 13.31 -12.56
C THR A 51 -4.70 13.14 -14.06
N SER A 52 -3.95 13.83 -14.93
CA SER A 52 -4.06 13.72 -16.38
C SER A 52 -3.11 12.68 -16.99
N MET A 53 -2.35 11.97 -16.16
CA MET A 53 -1.35 11.00 -16.64
C MET A 53 -2.00 9.75 -17.23
N ASN A 54 -1.78 9.53 -18.54
CA ASN A 54 -2.31 8.37 -19.26
C ASN A 54 -1.38 7.16 -19.14
N TRP A 55 -1.43 6.49 -17.97
CA TRP A 55 -0.62 5.30 -17.70
C TRP A 55 -0.74 4.19 -18.75
N PRO A 56 -1.92 3.84 -19.28
CA PRO A 56 -2.02 2.86 -20.35
C PRO A 56 -1.18 3.23 -21.58
N ALA A 57 -1.23 4.48 -22.03
CA ALA A 57 -0.43 4.94 -23.17
C ALA A 57 1.08 4.93 -22.86
N ILE A 58 1.46 5.36 -21.65
CA ILE A 58 2.85 5.36 -21.17
C ILE A 58 3.41 3.94 -21.16
N LEU A 59 2.69 2.99 -20.55
CA LEU A 59 3.10 1.60 -20.45
C LEU A 59 3.10 0.90 -21.81
N MET A 60 2.14 1.19 -22.69
CA MET A 60 2.15 0.69 -24.08
C MET A 60 3.32 1.24 -24.89
N THR A 61 3.75 2.47 -24.63
CA THR A 61 4.93 3.06 -25.29
C THR A 61 6.21 2.41 -24.78
N ALA A 62 6.32 2.20 -23.47
CA ALA A 62 7.51 1.61 -22.84
C ALA A 62 7.64 0.09 -23.09
N PHE A 63 6.52 -0.64 -23.08
CA PHE A 63 6.50 -2.11 -23.04
C PHE A 63 5.67 -2.76 -24.14
N GLY A 64 4.99 -1.98 -24.98
CA GLY A 64 4.19 -2.52 -26.08
C GLY A 64 4.99 -2.83 -27.35
N PRO A 65 4.30 -3.22 -28.43
CA PRO A 65 4.91 -3.61 -29.72
C PRO A 65 5.95 -2.63 -30.28
N ALA A 66 5.73 -1.33 -30.05
CA ALA A 66 6.53 -0.23 -30.60
C ALA A 66 7.81 0.10 -29.79
N SER A 67 8.04 -0.51 -28.62
CA SER A 67 9.15 -0.11 -27.74
C SER A 67 10.54 -0.55 -28.20
N GLY A 68 10.64 -1.34 -29.28
CA GLY A 68 11.90 -1.89 -29.78
C GLY A 68 12.52 -3.01 -28.93
N LEU A 69 11.99 -3.28 -27.73
CA LEU A 69 12.46 -4.36 -26.86
C LEU A 69 12.06 -5.76 -27.38
N ASP A 70 12.74 -6.81 -26.93
CA ASP A 70 12.30 -8.20 -27.18
C ASP A 70 10.96 -8.49 -26.46
N ILE A 71 10.11 -9.32 -27.06
CA ILE A 71 8.76 -9.65 -26.55
C ILE A 71 8.83 -10.25 -25.14
N LYS A 72 9.77 -11.16 -24.88
CA LYS A 72 9.90 -11.77 -23.54
C LYS A 72 10.38 -10.76 -22.54
N LEU A 73 11.34 -9.92 -22.92
CA LEU A 73 11.87 -8.86 -22.05
C LEU A 73 10.79 -7.83 -21.67
N ARG A 74 9.99 -7.35 -22.64
CA ARG A 74 8.86 -6.43 -22.39
C ARG A 74 7.91 -6.96 -21.32
N ARG A 75 7.55 -8.24 -21.46
CA ARG A 75 6.66 -8.92 -20.53
C ARG A 75 7.26 -8.98 -19.13
N ILE A 76 8.51 -9.47 -19.01
CA ILE A 76 9.22 -9.57 -17.74
C ILE A 76 9.28 -8.21 -17.03
N LEU A 77 9.64 -7.14 -17.74
CA LEU A 77 9.76 -5.81 -17.15
C LEU A 77 8.41 -5.25 -16.66
N LEU A 78 7.32 -5.55 -17.37
CA LEU A 78 5.98 -5.12 -16.97
C LEU A 78 5.45 -5.94 -15.78
N GLU A 79 5.77 -7.24 -15.71
CA GLU A 79 5.53 -8.07 -14.52
C GLU A 79 6.31 -7.53 -13.32
N GLU A 80 7.60 -7.26 -13.48
CA GLU A 80 8.46 -6.68 -12.43
C GLU A 80 7.96 -5.32 -11.95
N LEU A 81 7.51 -4.43 -12.85
CA LEU A 81 6.87 -3.16 -12.47
C LEU A 81 5.60 -3.40 -11.65
N THR A 82 4.77 -4.37 -12.05
CA THR A 82 3.55 -4.73 -11.32
C THR A 82 3.88 -5.18 -9.90
N ILE A 83 4.94 -5.97 -9.76
CA ILE A 83 5.39 -6.50 -8.48
C ILE A 83 6.01 -5.40 -7.61
N LEU A 84 6.82 -4.51 -8.19
CA LEU A 84 7.34 -3.32 -7.50
C LEU A 84 6.19 -2.51 -6.88
N VAL A 85 5.16 -2.20 -7.68
CA VAL A 85 4.02 -1.39 -7.24
C VAL A 85 3.23 -2.09 -6.15
N THR A 86 2.94 -3.38 -6.32
CA THR A 86 2.04 -4.13 -5.42
C THR A 86 2.71 -4.59 -4.13
N ARG A 87 4.02 -4.83 -4.14
CA ARG A 87 4.76 -5.33 -2.97
C ARG A 87 5.53 -4.27 -2.22
N THR A 88 5.87 -3.17 -2.88
CA THR A 88 6.66 -2.10 -2.26
C THR A 88 5.90 -0.78 -2.25
N LEU A 89 5.57 -0.23 -3.43
CA LEU A 89 5.09 1.15 -3.50
C LEU A 89 3.73 1.37 -2.81
N LEU A 90 2.73 0.52 -3.10
CA LEU A 90 1.43 0.61 -2.46
C LEU A 90 1.50 0.38 -0.95
N PRO A 91 2.16 -0.69 -0.45
CA PRO A 91 2.32 -0.88 0.99
C PRO A 91 3.02 0.26 1.73
N GLU A 92 4.11 0.82 1.18
CA GLU A 92 4.78 1.97 1.80
C GLU A 92 3.82 3.16 1.93
N GLN A 93 3.06 3.47 0.87
CA GLN A 93 2.12 4.59 0.89
C GLN A 93 0.90 4.34 1.78
N ILE A 94 0.45 3.09 1.92
CA ILE A 94 -0.60 2.72 2.88
C ILE A 94 -0.09 2.88 4.32
N ALA A 95 1.13 2.43 4.60
CA ALA A 95 1.75 2.59 5.91
C ALA A 95 1.91 4.06 6.28
N GLU A 96 2.40 4.88 5.36
CA GLU A 96 2.52 6.34 5.50
C GLU A 96 1.16 7.00 5.82
N ASN A 97 0.14 6.70 5.00
CA ASN A 97 -1.22 7.20 5.21
C ASN A 97 -1.75 6.81 6.60
N ARG A 98 -1.57 5.55 7.00
CA ARG A 98 -2.05 5.06 8.31
C ARG A 98 -1.33 5.72 9.48
N LEU A 99 -0.03 6.00 9.35
CA LEU A 99 0.72 6.73 10.37
C LEU A 99 0.21 8.18 10.49
N ALA A 100 0.00 8.88 9.37
CA ALA A 100 -0.56 10.23 9.36
C ALA A 100 -1.98 10.27 9.96
N MET A 101 -2.86 9.33 9.56
CA MET A 101 -4.21 9.20 10.10
C MET A 101 -4.22 8.89 11.60
N GLY A 102 -3.29 8.06 12.08
CA GLY A 102 -3.10 7.78 13.50
C GLY A 102 -2.76 9.06 14.29
N ARG A 103 -1.77 9.84 13.81
CA ARG A 103 -1.39 11.12 14.42
C ARG A 103 -2.53 12.12 14.43
N LEU A 104 -3.25 12.25 13.31
CA LEU A 104 -4.43 13.11 13.19
C LEU A 104 -5.46 12.75 14.25
N TYR A 105 -5.88 11.48 14.35
CA TYR A 105 -6.94 11.08 15.27
C TYR A 105 -6.52 11.15 16.75
N ASP A 106 -5.25 10.90 17.06
CA ASP A 106 -4.72 11.07 18.41
C ASP A 106 -4.67 12.56 18.82
N ARG A 107 -4.32 13.48 17.90
CA ARG A 107 -4.31 14.93 18.18
C ARG A 107 -5.73 15.51 18.22
N ARG A 108 -6.54 15.21 17.21
CA ARG A 108 -7.87 15.79 16.98
C ARG A 108 -9.00 14.85 17.46
N LYS A 109 -8.90 14.41 18.72
CA LYS A 109 -9.77 13.42 19.40
C LYS A 109 -11.28 13.62 19.19
N GLN A 110 -11.71 14.86 18.92
CA GLN A 110 -13.12 15.27 18.78
C GLN A 110 -13.66 15.24 17.34
N LEU A 111 -12.82 15.14 16.32
CA LEU A 111 -13.28 15.21 14.93
C LEU A 111 -13.95 13.89 14.53
N ALA A 112 -15.28 13.84 14.48
CA ALA A 112 -16.07 12.74 13.91
C ALA A 112 -15.92 12.67 12.37
N ILE A 113 -14.72 12.95 11.87
CA ILE A 113 -14.40 13.13 10.47
C ILE A 113 -14.02 11.80 9.85
N ARG A 114 -14.73 11.45 8.77
CA ARG A 114 -14.28 10.48 7.78
C ARG A 114 -13.43 11.23 6.76
N MET A 115 -12.11 11.10 6.85
CA MET A 115 -11.23 11.77 5.91
C MET A 115 -11.30 11.10 4.54
N VAL A 116 -11.69 11.83 3.50
CA VAL A 116 -11.62 11.36 2.10
C VAL A 116 -10.18 10.99 1.72
N LEU A 117 -9.19 11.57 2.40
CA LEU A 117 -7.76 11.32 2.23
C LEU A 117 -7.28 9.95 2.72
N ARG A 118 -8.14 9.12 3.33
CA ARG A 118 -7.77 7.76 3.71
C ARG A 118 -7.51 6.88 2.48
N TYR A 119 -6.54 5.97 2.64
CA TYR A 119 -6.21 4.99 1.61
C TYR A 119 -7.40 4.10 1.22
N ASP A 120 -8.20 3.65 2.19
CA ASP A 120 -9.39 2.80 2.01
C ASP A 120 -10.65 3.57 1.55
N MET A 121 -10.50 4.87 1.26
CA MET A 121 -11.53 5.71 0.64
C MET A 121 -11.21 6.08 -0.82
N LEU A 122 -10.15 5.51 -1.41
CA LEU A 122 -9.81 5.71 -2.83
C LEU A 122 -10.77 5.02 -3.81
N ARG A 123 -11.55 4.02 -3.34
CA ARG A 123 -12.51 3.27 -4.14
C ARG A 123 -13.74 2.89 -3.33
N GLU A 124 -14.79 2.50 -4.06
CA GLU A 124 -16.00 1.89 -3.52
C GLU A 124 -15.63 0.74 -2.57
N TRP A 125 -16.21 0.76 -1.37
CA TRP A 125 -16.06 -0.31 -0.39
C TRP A 125 -16.65 -1.59 -0.97
N MET A 126 -16.10 -2.75 -0.61
CA MET A 126 -16.69 -4.03 -1.04
C MET A 126 -18.15 -4.09 -0.55
N LEU A 127 -19.09 -3.95 -1.49
CA LEU A 127 -20.53 -4.00 -1.22
C LEU A 127 -20.90 -5.42 -0.79
N GLY A 128 -21.58 -5.54 0.35
CA GLY A 128 -22.38 -6.74 0.63
C GLY A 128 -23.58 -6.82 -0.32
N GLU A 129 -24.19 -8.01 -0.45
CA GLU A 129 -25.40 -8.18 -1.26
C GLU A 129 -26.57 -7.38 -0.64
N GLY A 130 -26.90 -6.20 -1.19
CA GLY A 130 -28.08 -5.43 -0.79
C GLY A 130 -28.20 -4.05 -1.46
N PRO A 131 -29.42 -3.55 -1.72
CA PRO A 131 -29.67 -2.35 -2.53
C PRO A 131 -29.55 -1.00 -1.79
N VAL A 132 -29.16 -1.00 -0.52
CA VAL A 132 -28.90 0.21 0.27
C VAL A 132 -27.62 -0.03 1.06
N GLY A 133 -26.48 0.24 0.40
CA GLY A 133 -25.14 -0.21 0.79
C GLY A 133 -24.77 0.04 2.25
N LYS A 134 -24.79 -1.03 3.05
CA LYS A 134 -24.18 -1.04 4.38
C LYS A 134 -22.72 -1.48 4.28
N ARG A 135 -21.92 -0.74 5.02
CA ARG A 135 -20.46 -0.69 5.06
C ARG A 135 -19.90 -1.81 5.97
N ASP A 136 -20.09 -3.08 5.60
CA ASP A 136 -20.13 -4.14 6.63
C ASP A 136 -18.87 -5.00 6.82
N LEU A 137 -17.81 -4.85 6.00
CA LEU A 137 -16.54 -5.58 6.20
C LEU A 137 -15.43 -4.64 6.64
N SER A 138 -15.21 -4.58 7.95
CA SER A 138 -14.08 -3.89 8.56
C SER A 138 -13.25 -4.84 9.41
N VAL A 139 -11.95 -4.56 9.47
CA VAL A 139 -10.98 -5.32 10.25
C VAL A 139 -10.43 -4.42 11.34
N ALA A 140 -10.49 -4.91 12.57
CA ALA A 140 -9.98 -4.20 13.73
C ALA A 140 -8.45 -4.13 13.67
N SER A 141 -7.94 -2.92 13.88
CA SER A 141 -6.50 -2.68 14.06
C SER A 141 -6.14 -3.06 15.49
N VAL A 142 -5.60 -4.26 15.66
CA VAL A 142 -5.21 -4.83 16.96
C VAL A 142 -3.70 -4.67 17.16
N PRO A 143 -3.23 -4.44 18.40
CA PRO A 143 -1.80 -4.39 18.67
C PRO A 143 -1.18 -5.78 18.41
N PRO A 144 0.08 -5.84 17.95
CA PRO A 144 0.76 -7.12 17.83
C PRO A 144 0.83 -7.81 19.19
N THR A 145 0.39 -9.07 19.26
CA THR A 145 0.57 -9.90 20.45
C THR A 145 2.06 -10.19 20.61
N THR A 146 2.67 -9.64 21.65
CA THR A 146 4.01 -10.01 22.12
C THR A 146 3.95 -11.41 22.74
N SER A 147 3.74 -12.43 21.92
CA SER A 147 3.66 -13.83 22.36
C SER A 147 4.80 -14.64 21.76
N SER A 148 6.02 -14.19 22.06
CA SER A 148 7.26 -14.92 21.77
C SER A 148 8.28 -14.70 22.89
N ALA A 149 7.87 -14.92 24.14
CA ALA A 149 8.77 -15.18 25.26
C ALA A 149 7.92 -15.63 26.45
N ASP A 150 7.30 -16.82 26.36
CA ASP A 150 7.08 -17.70 27.52
C ASP A 150 6.41 -19.02 27.08
N GLY A 151 7.21 -20.10 27.10
CA GLY A 151 6.83 -21.41 27.64
C GLY A 151 5.75 -22.27 26.97
N ASN A 152 6.22 -23.34 26.31
CA ASN A 152 5.59 -24.67 26.17
C ASN A 152 4.26 -24.82 25.40
N GLY A 153 4.38 -25.34 24.18
CA GLY A 153 3.27 -25.99 23.47
C GLY A 153 3.72 -26.56 22.13
N ASN A 154 4.10 -27.84 22.12
CA ASN A 154 4.51 -28.59 20.93
C ASN A 154 3.57 -28.39 19.74
N GLY A 155 4.11 -27.85 18.65
CA GLY A 155 3.41 -27.70 17.38
C GLY A 155 4.05 -26.67 16.46
N SER A 156 5.38 -26.63 16.37
CA SER A 156 6.08 -25.68 15.50
C SER A 156 5.98 -26.13 14.04
N VAL A 157 5.07 -25.50 13.28
CA VAL A 157 5.35 -25.25 11.87
C VAL A 157 6.32 -24.08 11.85
N GLN A 158 7.62 -24.39 11.79
CA GLN A 158 8.64 -23.40 11.46
C GLN A 158 8.35 -22.90 10.04
N ILE A 159 7.76 -21.70 9.94
CA ILE A 159 7.99 -20.88 8.76
C ILE A 159 9.37 -20.30 8.99
N ASP A 160 10.37 -20.88 8.32
CA ASP A 160 11.72 -20.33 8.26
C ASP A 160 11.63 -18.85 7.89
N SER A 161 12.03 -17.98 8.82
CA SER A 161 12.36 -16.60 8.50
C SER A 161 13.47 -16.59 7.46
N PRO A 162 13.30 -16.01 6.26
CA PRO A 162 14.41 -15.80 5.36
C PRO A 162 14.73 -14.31 5.33
N MET A 163 15.08 -13.68 6.45
CA MET A 163 15.60 -12.31 6.41
C MET A 163 16.61 -12.06 7.53
N LYS A 164 17.78 -12.70 7.38
CA LYS A 164 19.08 -12.15 7.78
C LYS A 164 20.16 -13.10 7.28
N ASN A 165 20.74 -12.79 6.12
CA ASN A 165 22.12 -13.19 5.87
C ASN A 165 23.01 -11.96 6.01
N GLN A 166 24.08 -12.15 6.76
CA GLN A 166 25.08 -11.17 7.12
C GLN A 166 25.88 -10.70 5.90
N VAL A 167 25.90 -9.38 5.73
CA VAL A 167 27.05 -8.51 5.41
C VAL A 167 28.02 -8.97 4.32
N THR A 168 27.93 -8.28 3.18
CA THR A 168 29.09 -7.54 2.65
C THR A 168 28.66 -6.09 2.46
N GLN A 169 29.33 -5.19 3.19
CA GLN A 169 29.35 -3.77 2.86
C GLN A 169 29.94 -3.65 1.46
N ASP A 170 29.11 -3.29 0.49
CA ASP A 170 29.54 -2.56 -0.68
C ASP A 170 28.47 -1.53 -1.01
N GLU A 171 28.92 -0.33 -1.35
CA GLU A 171 28.11 0.84 -1.64
C GLU A 171 27.24 0.58 -2.88
N GLY A 172 25.98 0.20 -2.67
CA GLY A 172 25.00 0.05 -3.73
C GLY A 172 23.78 -0.67 -3.21
N VAL A 173 22.66 0.05 -3.06
CA VAL A 173 21.37 -0.55 -2.72
C VAL A 173 20.91 -1.36 -3.94
N GLU A 174 21.33 -2.62 -3.98
CA GLU A 174 20.86 -3.60 -4.97
C GLU A 174 19.36 -3.77 -4.75
N TYR A 175 18.57 -3.63 -5.83
CA TYR A 175 17.13 -3.84 -5.76
C TYR A 175 16.86 -5.31 -5.45
N GLU A 176 16.49 -5.61 -4.21
CA GLU A 176 15.95 -6.92 -3.87
C GLU A 176 14.43 -6.89 -4.06
N ARG A 177 13.97 -7.58 -5.11
CA ARG A 177 12.56 -7.74 -5.40
C ARG A 177 11.85 -8.35 -4.17
N ARG A 178 10.94 -7.58 -3.56
CA ARG A 178 10.23 -8.04 -2.35
C ARG A 178 9.37 -9.27 -2.65
N LEU A 179 9.46 -10.28 -1.79
CA LEU A 179 8.63 -11.48 -1.86
C LEU A 179 7.17 -11.17 -1.51
N LEU A 180 6.24 -12.00 -1.99
CA LEU A 180 4.85 -11.91 -1.59
C LEU A 180 4.75 -12.13 -0.08
N MET A 181 4.03 -11.23 0.60
CA MET A 181 3.79 -11.32 2.03
C MET A 181 2.30 -11.64 2.27
N PRO A 182 1.93 -12.90 2.57
CA PRO A 182 0.54 -13.28 2.76
C PRO A 182 -0.16 -12.54 3.91
N ASN A 183 0.61 -12.11 4.91
CA ASN A 183 0.16 -11.33 6.06
C ASN A 183 0.38 -9.81 5.88
N VAL A 184 0.46 -9.31 4.64
CA VAL A 184 0.66 -7.88 4.35
C VAL A 184 -0.39 -6.99 5.01
N TRP A 185 -1.67 -7.37 4.92
CA TRP A 185 -2.75 -6.60 5.54
C TRP A 185 -2.69 -6.59 7.06
N PRO A 186 -2.62 -7.73 7.77
CA PRO A 186 -2.36 -7.75 9.21
C PRO A 186 -1.17 -6.87 9.61
N THR A 187 -0.09 -6.89 8.83
CA THR A 187 1.11 -6.07 9.08
C THR A 187 0.84 -4.58 8.92
N LEU A 188 0.21 -4.15 7.81
CA LEU A 188 -0.08 -2.74 7.52
C LEU A 188 -1.12 -2.14 8.48
N ILE A 189 -2.08 -2.95 8.95
CA ILE A 189 -3.18 -2.46 9.78
C ILE A 189 -2.97 -2.68 11.28
N ALA A 190 -1.84 -3.29 11.69
CA ALA A 190 -1.50 -3.47 13.08
C ALA A 190 -1.55 -2.13 13.83
N ALA A 191 -2.14 -2.12 15.03
CA ALA A 191 -2.08 -0.95 15.89
C ALA A 191 -0.67 -0.79 16.48
N PRO A 192 -0.30 0.40 16.98
CA PRO A 192 0.94 0.59 17.73
C PRO A 192 1.05 -0.39 18.91
N ALA A 193 2.28 -0.65 19.37
CA ALA A 193 2.49 -1.40 20.61
C ALA A 193 1.76 -0.71 21.78
N GLY A 194 0.91 -1.44 22.50
CA GLY A 194 0.01 -0.89 23.52
C GLY A 194 -1.38 -0.48 23.02
N GLY A 195 -1.60 -0.48 21.70
CA GLY A 195 -2.87 -0.13 21.06
C GLY A 195 -3.13 1.37 20.97
N TYR A 196 -4.29 1.74 20.40
CA TYR A 196 -4.70 3.14 20.31
C TYR A 196 -5.16 3.71 21.65
N THR A 197 -4.89 4.99 21.86
CA THR A 197 -5.11 5.71 23.12
C THR A 197 -6.57 5.78 23.56
N THR A 198 -7.51 5.81 22.61
CA THR A 198 -8.94 5.88 22.89
C THR A 198 -9.73 4.91 22.03
N TYR A 199 -10.94 4.56 22.51
CA TYR A 199 -11.90 3.79 21.73
C TYR A 199 -12.25 4.50 20.39
N GLY A 200 -12.39 5.83 20.41
CA GLY A 200 -12.69 6.60 19.20
C GLY A 200 -11.61 6.48 18.13
N VAL A 201 -10.34 6.59 18.51
CA VAL A 201 -9.21 6.36 17.58
C VAL A 201 -9.20 4.91 17.09
N ARG A 202 -9.41 3.93 17.97
CA ARG A 202 -9.46 2.50 17.59
C ARG A 202 -10.53 2.21 16.54
N GLU A 203 -11.73 2.73 16.73
CA GLU A 203 -12.85 2.55 15.80
C GLU A 203 -12.57 3.20 14.45
N ARG A 204 -11.96 4.39 14.45
CA ARG A 204 -11.59 5.09 13.22
C ARG A 204 -10.44 4.39 12.52
N MET A 205 -9.48 3.84 13.24
CA MET A 205 -8.33 3.18 12.62
C MET A 205 -8.64 1.78 12.07
N LYS A 206 -9.88 1.29 12.17
CA LYS A 206 -10.32 0.09 11.44
C LYS A 206 -10.01 0.22 9.96
N HIS A 207 -9.57 -0.88 9.36
CA HIS A 207 -9.41 -1.00 7.92
C HIS A 207 -10.74 -1.45 7.32
N TYR A 208 -11.20 -0.76 6.27
CA TYR A 208 -12.35 -1.20 5.49
C TYR A 208 -11.85 -2.00 4.29
N VAL A 209 -12.42 -3.18 4.08
CA VAL A 209 -11.99 -4.07 3.01
C VAL A 209 -12.37 -3.48 1.65
N THR A 210 -11.40 -3.36 0.74
CA THR A 210 -11.58 -2.75 -0.58
C THR A 210 -11.00 -3.60 -1.71
N PRO A 211 -11.26 -3.28 -2.98
CA PRO A 211 -10.56 -3.91 -4.10
C PRO A 211 -9.04 -3.65 -4.15
N LEU A 212 -8.52 -2.68 -3.40
CA LEU A 212 -7.06 -2.47 -3.25
C LEU A 212 -6.41 -3.69 -2.59
N ASP A 213 -7.18 -4.42 -1.79
CA ASP A 213 -6.71 -5.50 -0.94
C ASP A 213 -6.21 -6.68 -1.74
N ASP A 214 -6.89 -6.96 -2.86
CA ASP A 214 -6.52 -7.99 -3.81
C ASP A 214 -5.19 -7.66 -4.51
N TYR A 215 -4.85 -6.38 -4.70
CA TYR A 215 -3.61 -5.99 -5.38
C TYR A 215 -2.38 -6.40 -4.57
N LEU A 216 -2.44 -6.30 -3.24
CA LEU A 216 -1.31 -6.64 -2.38
C LEU A 216 -1.10 -8.16 -2.22
N LEU A 217 -2.04 -8.96 -2.70
CA LEU A 217 -2.04 -10.42 -2.59
C LEU A 217 -1.76 -11.13 -3.93
N LEU A 218 -1.37 -10.37 -4.95
CA LEU A 218 -1.06 -10.91 -6.27
C LEU A 218 0.19 -11.80 -6.24
N THR A 219 -0.01 -13.08 -6.57
CA THR A 219 1.09 -14.03 -6.76
C THR A 219 1.77 -13.80 -8.11
N ASP A 220 3.02 -14.22 -8.20
CA ASP A 220 3.78 -14.23 -9.45
C ASP A 220 3.03 -14.97 -10.55
N GLU A 221 2.51 -16.16 -10.23
CA GLU A 221 1.80 -17.04 -11.16
C GLU A 221 0.53 -16.38 -11.67
N HIS A 222 -0.18 -15.67 -10.78
CA HIS A 222 -1.40 -14.97 -11.16
C HIS A 222 -1.09 -13.82 -12.13
N VAL A 223 -0.06 -13.01 -11.86
CA VAL A 223 0.38 -11.94 -12.76
C VAL A 223 0.87 -12.53 -14.09
N ARG A 224 1.69 -13.59 -14.07
CA ARG A 224 2.16 -14.31 -15.26
C ARG A 224 1.04 -14.94 -16.09
N SER A 225 -0.12 -15.22 -15.50
CA SER A 225 -1.27 -15.79 -16.24
C SER A 225 -2.02 -14.76 -17.08
N TRP A 226 -1.79 -13.46 -16.84
CA TRP A 226 -2.54 -12.41 -17.53
C TRP A 226 -2.12 -12.25 -18.99
N SER A 227 -3.11 -11.96 -19.84
CA SER A 227 -2.83 -11.49 -21.21
C SER A 227 -2.04 -10.18 -21.17
N GLU A 228 -1.26 -9.87 -22.21
CA GLU A 228 -0.49 -8.62 -22.29
C GLU A 228 -1.38 -7.38 -22.10
N LYS A 229 -2.56 -7.36 -22.74
CA LYS A 229 -3.55 -6.30 -22.57
C LYS A 229 -4.04 -6.19 -21.12
N THR A 230 -4.35 -7.32 -20.48
CA THR A 230 -4.79 -7.35 -19.07
C THR A 230 -3.69 -6.83 -18.16
N LEU A 231 -2.45 -7.26 -18.38
CA LEU A 231 -1.30 -6.85 -17.60
C LEU A 231 -1.13 -5.33 -17.67
N VAL A 232 -1.07 -4.73 -18.88
CA VAL A 232 -0.97 -3.28 -19.05
C VAL A 232 -2.08 -2.51 -18.33
N VAL A 233 -3.34 -2.94 -18.49
CA VAL A 233 -4.49 -2.27 -17.87
C VAL A 233 -4.43 -2.36 -16.34
N ARG A 234 -4.14 -3.55 -15.80
CA ARG A 234 -4.07 -3.77 -14.34
C ARG A 234 -2.89 -3.02 -13.72
N THR A 235 -1.71 -3.10 -14.33
CA THR A 235 -0.52 -2.35 -13.87
C THR A 235 -0.80 -0.85 -13.88
N SER A 236 -1.43 -0.32 -14.95
CA SER A 236 -1.82 1.10 -15.02
C SER A 236 -2.73 1.51 -13.87
N GLN A 237 -3.73 0.68 -13.55
CA GLN A 237 -4.64 0.93 -12.43
C GLN A 237 -3.89 0.94 -11.10
N MET A 238 -2.98 0.00 -10.87
CA MET A 238 -2.19 -0.08 -9.64
C MET A 238 -1.26 1.14 -9.49
N VAL A 239 -0.62 1.58 -10.57
CA VAL A 239 0.21 2.79 -10.56
C VAL A 239 -0.62 4.03 -10.28
N LEU A 240 -1.82 4.15 -10.88
CA LEU A 240 -2.76 5.23 -10.56
C LEU A 240 -3.14 5.22 -9.08
N GLN A 241 -3.45 4.06 -8.50
CA GLN A 241 -3.78 3.97 -7.07
C GLN A 241 -2.61 4.44 -6.20
N TRP A 242 -1.39 4.03 -6.53
CA TRP A 242 -0.20 4.50 -5.82
C TRP A 242 -0.02 6.02 -5.93
N GLN A 243 -0.19 6.60 -7.13
CA GLN A 243 -0.10 8.04 -7.32
C GLN A 243 -1.17 8.80 -6.53
N TRP A 244 -2.42 8.33 -6.52
CA TRP A 244 -3.47 8.95 -5.73
C TRP A 244 -3.21 8.86 -4.22
N LEU A 245 -2.66 7.73 -3.74
CA LEU A 245 -2.23 7.63 -2.34
C LEU A 245 -1.14 8.63 -2.02
N ARG A 246 -0.11 8.72 -2.85
CA ARG A 246 0.98 9.67 -2.69
C ARG A 246 0.45 11.11 -2.61
N GLN A 247 -0.42 11.51 -3.55
CA GLN A 247 -1.01 12.85 -3.53
C GLN A 247 -1.82 13.11 -2.24
N LYS A 248 -2.59 12.12 -1.77
CA LYS A 248 -3.33 12.24 -0.51
C LYS A 248 -2.41 12.35 0.71
N ASN A 249 -1.29 11.62 0.71
CA ASN A 249 -0.29 11.70 1.77
C ASN A 249 0.41 13.06 1.78
N GLU A 250 0.77 13.60 0.62
CA GLU A 250 1.31 14.96 0.48
C GLU A 250 0.31 16.00 1.06
N THR A 251 -0.99 15.87 0.77
CA THR A 251 -2.02 16.74 1.38
C THR A 251 -2.12 16.56 2.90
N LEU A 252 -2.07 15.33 3.41
CA LEU A 252 -2.09 15.08 4.85
C LEU A 252 -0.86 15.64 5.57
N GLU A 253 0.31 15.58 4.93
CA GLU A 253 1.55 16.15 5.46
C GLU A 253 1.48 17.69 5.52
N GLU A 254 0.97 18.34 4.47
CA GLU A 254 0.74 19.79 4.45
C GLU A 254 -0.20 20.22 5.57
N MET A 255 -1.34 19.52 5.72
CA MET A 255 -2.29 19.76 6.82
C MET A 255 -1.64 19.54 8.19
N GLU A 256 -0.81 18.50 8.35
CA GLU A 256 -0.10 18.26 9.62
C GLU A 256 0.85 19.42 9.96
N GLY A 257 1.55 19.95 8.97
CA GLY A 257 2.43 21.12 9.09
C GLY A 257 1.67 22.38 9.52
N ASN A 258 0.45 22.56 9.02
CA ASN A 258 -0.46 23.65 9.39
C ASN A 258 -1.27 23.35 10.67
N GLY A 259 -0.92 22.32 11.43
CA GLY A 259 -1.62 21.98 12.67
C GLY A 259 -3.04 21.46 12.49
N TRP A 260 -3.41 21.05 11.28
CA TRP A 260 -4.75 20.59 10.88
C TRP A 260 -5.82 21.69 10.95
N GLU A 261 -5.43 22.96 10.82
CA GLU A 261 -6.35 24.11 10.87
C GLU A 261 -7.43 24.03 9.78
N GLU A 262 -7.14 23.40 8.62
CA GLU A 262 -8.12 23.23 7.53
C GLU A 262 -9.31 22.33 7.93
N LEU A 263 -9.20 21.60 9.05
CA LEU A 263 -10.23 20.72 9.58
C LEU A 263 -11.09 21.36 10.69
N ASP A 264 -10.83 22.62 11.07
CA ASP A 264 -11.56 23.32 12.14
C ASP A 264 -12.91 23.93 11.69
N GLY A 265 -13.22 23.88 10.38
CA GLY A 265 -14.53 24.22 9.82
C GLY A 265 -15.62 23.19 10.09
N ARG A 266 -16.89 23.50 9.76
CA ARG A 266 -17.96 22.50 9.86
C ARG A 266 -17.80 21.40 8.80
N ALA A 267 -18.35 20.21 9.06
CA ALA A 267 -18.24 19.06 8.16
C ALA A 267 -18.78 19.33 6.75
N ASP A 268 -19.82 20.15 6.64
CA ASP A 268 -20.44 20.62 5.40
C ASP A 268 -19.65 21.73 4.69
N GLU A 269 -18.64 22.31 5.35
CA GLU A 269 -17.78 23.38 4.84
C GLU A 269 -16.36 22.88 4.51
N CYS A 270 -16.06 21.59 4.70
CA CYS A 270 -14.73 21.02 4.51
C CYS A 270 -14.73 19.89 3.46
N ASP A 271 -14.08 20.15 2.32
CA ASP A 271 -13.98 19.22 1.18
C ASP A 271 -13.33 17.86 1.51
N TRP A 272 -12.69 17.77 2.67
CA TRP A 272 -11.92 16.60 3.10
C TRP A 272 -12.71 15.67 4.03
N ILE A 273 -13.89 16.10 4.48
CA ILE A 273 -14.78 15.35 5.36
C ILE A 273 -15.87 14.70 4.52
N ALA A 274 -15.90 13.36 4.49
CA ALA A 274 -16.99 12.63 3.89
C ALA A 274 -18.20 12.57 4.86
N GLU A 275 -19.39 12.84 4.34
CA GLU A 275 -20.67 12.62 5.04
C GLU A 275 -20.88 11.15 5.51
#